data_AF-A9ZM04-F1
#
_entry.id   AF-A9ZM04-F1
#
_cell.length_a   1.000
_cell.length_b   1.000
_cell.length_c   1.000
_cell.angle_alpha   90.00
_cell.angle_beta   90.00
_cell.angle_gamma   90.00
#
_symmetry.space_group_name_H-M   'P 1'
#
loop_
_entity.id
_entity.type
_entity.pdbx_description
1 polymer ?
#
loop_
_entity_poly.entity_id
_entity_poly.type
_entity_poly.pdbx_seq_one_letter_code
_entity_poly.pdbx_strand_id
1 'polypeptide(L)'
;MRDADGRSNWGGPRPGGSDSSPPPAIGTVRINEGRFTLKDAKRRLDIAGTIEAKDAKGLAIAAEGQFNGAAAKLGAAASWAQDAKGRWPFSAELTSDLLRLSASGTMAAPLDTAHMTMRMTAHGTSLKQLDYIIEAGLFGTQAIDLDGAVRRDGTDWFIDRLDGRIGRSTIAATAKILKRGGRTRIDASIDAPRLDFDDLADDAGLAAARAQQARIGPRIFPDTRINLAKMGPTDGVIRITIHQLLVKGGSVFKSLKGQLSLDHRILTLDKAVAQLGRGTMSGRVKVDSRGKIPLLTTELRIDGASFDDFCRSARHDPRPRARAGSDFGTRRHRPPGLRFGEREDRVRCQWRRNEPRCGLCDGAGSWRSDRTETRRRRGNDTDPVRDPRLLGQGRAADARPAGHRHHHRPGARARPDKPRW
;
A
#
# COMPACT_ATOMS: atom_id res chain seq x y z
N MET A 1 20.60 -9.43 -16.93
CA MET A 1 20.93 -9.01 -15.55
C MET A 1 20.27 -7.67 -15.27
N ARG A 2 19.97 -7.38 -14.00
CA ARG A 2 19.54 -6.05 -13.54
C ARG A 2 20.26 -5.65 -12.26
N ASP A 3 20.59 -4.37 -12.13
CA ASP A 3 21.09 -3.78 -10.88
C ASP A 3 19.94 -3.41 -9.93
N ALA A 4 20.28 -2.80 -8.78
CA ALA A 4 19.31 -2.41 -7.78
C ALA A 4 18.35 -1.29 -8.26
N ASP A 5 18.80 -0.45 -9.18
CA ASP A 5 17.99 0.59 -9.83
C ASP A 5 17.08 0.03 -10.94
N GLY A 6 17.24 -1.25 -11.28
CA GLY A 6 16.46 -1.96 -12.30
C GLY A 6 16.95 -1.76 -13.74
N ARG A 7 18.12 -1.13 -13.95
CA ARG A 7 18.74 -0.99 -15.28
C ARG A 7 19.18 -2.36 -15.78
N SER A 8 18.86 -2.71 -17.02
CA SER A 8 19.19 -4.01 -17.60
C SER A 8 20.23 -3.93 -18.71
N ASN A 9 21.07 -4.97 -18.82
CA ASN A 9 22.09 -5.07 -19.88
C ASN A 9 21.51 -5.37 -21.27
N TRP A 10 20.23 -5.79 -21.36
CA TRP A 10 19.48 -5.95 -22.61
C TRP A 10 18.69 -4.69 -23.00
N GLY A 11 18.59 -3.71 -22.10
CA GLY A 11 17.91 -2.43 -22.33
C GLY A 11 18.79 -1.46 -23.11
N GLY A 12 19.17 -1.84 -24.34
CA GLY A 12 19.98 -1.00 -25.21
C GLY A 12 19.32 0.35 -25.54
N PRO A 13 20.08 1.32 -26.08
CA PRO A 13 19.50 2.54 -26.63
C PRO A 13 18.38 2.20 -27.61
N ARG A 14 17.26 2.93 -27.58
CA ARG A 14 16.26 2.81 -28.65
C ARG A 14 16.95 3.10 -29.99
N PRO A 15 16.87 2.22 -31.00
CA PRO A 15 17.46 2.49 -32.30
C PRO A 15 16.79 3.73 -32.91
N GLY A 16 17.59 4.77 -33.13
CA GLY A 16 17.17 5.98 -33.83
C GLY A 16 17.23 5.76 -35.34
N GLY A 17 16.34 4.94 -35.87
CA GLY A 17 16.28 4.60 -37.30
C GLY A 17 14.94 3.95 -37.64
N SER A 18 14.27 4.45 -38.67
CA SER A 18 13.00 3.93 -39.17
C SER A 18 13.20 2.97 -40.34
N ASP A 19 14.10 1.99 -40.17
CA ASP A 19 14.30 0.92 -41.15
C ASP A 19 13.10 -0.03 -41.10
N SER A 20 12.08 0.27 -41.91
CA SER A 20 10.79 -0.44 -41.95
C SER A 20 10.87 -1.80 -42.66
N SER A 21 11.98 -2.52 -42.53
CA SER A 21 12.06 -3.92 -42.92
C SER A 21 11.24 -4.77 -41.94
N PRO A 22 10.37 -5.68 -42.41
CA PRO A 22 9.73 -6.65 -41.53
C PRO A 22 10.81 -7.43 -40.75
N PRO A 23 10.64 -7.68 -39.44
CA PRO A 23 11.57 -8.52 -38.71
C PRO A 23 11.63 -9.91 -39.36
N PRO A 24 12.82 -10.53 -39.48
CA PRO A 24 12.95 -11.81 -40.19
C PRO A 24 12.09 -12.88 -39.52
N ALA A 25 11.27 -13.57 -40.31
CA ALA A 25 10.40 -14.63 -39.82
C ALA A 25 11.25 -15.82 -39.33
N ILE A 26 11.27 -16.03 -38.02
CA ILE A 26 12.02 -17.11 -37.39
C ILE A 26 11.28 -18.43 -37.58
N GLY A 27 11.66 -19.19 -38.61
CA GLY A 27 10.99 -20.45 -38.97
C GLY A 27 11.26 -21.62 -38.00
N THR A 28 12.47 -21.72 -37.45
CA THR A 28 12.84 -22.74 -36.45
C THR A 28 13.80 -22.15 -35.41
N VAL A 29 13.76 -22.69 -34.18
CA VAL A 29 14.66 -22.29 -33.08
C VAL A 29 15.24 -23.55 -32.44
N ARG A 30 16.54 -23.78 -32.69
CA ARG A 30 17.33 -24.84 -32.06
C ARG A 30 18.36 -24.21 -31.13
N ILE A 31 18.36 -24.63 -29.87
CA ILE A 31 19.38 -24.27 -28.87
C ILE A 31 19.81 -25.57 -28.22
N ASN A 32 21.04 -25.98 -28.48
CA ASN A 32 21.68 -27.14 -27.87
C ASN A 32 22.65 -26.65 -26.80
N GLU A 33 22.57 -27.23 -25.60
CA GLU A 33 23.50 -26.96 -24.48
C GLU A 33 23.71 -25.48 -24.12
N GLY A 34 22.73 -24.61 -24.43
CA GLY A 34 22.82 -23.19 -24.11
C GLY A 34 22.96 -22.99 -22.62
N ARG A 35 23.95 -22.20 -22.17
CA ARG A 35 24.20 -21.90 -20.76
C ARG A 35 23.97 -20.43 -20.47
N PHE A 36 23.40 -20.11 -19.31
CA PHE A 36 23.16 -18.73 -18.90
C PHE A 36 23.47 -18.51 -17.43
N THR A 37 23.71 -17.25 -17.08
CA THR A 37 23.68 -16.76 -15.70
C THR A 37 22.72 -15.58 -15.60
N LEU A 38 21.89 -15.56 -14.56
CA LEU A 38 20.94 -14.49 -14.28
C LEU A 38 21.21 -13.95 -12.88
N LYS A 39 21.92 -12.82 -12.83
CA LYS A 39 22.04 -11.96 -11.65
C LYS A 39 21.05 -10.81 -11.79
N ASP A 40 20.09 -10.73 -10.87
CA ASP A 40 19.07 -9.69 -10.82
C ASP A 40 18.92 -9.20 -9.38
N ALA A 41 19.55 -8.07 -9.07
CA ALA A 41 19.58 -7.52 -7.72
C ALA A 41 18.20 -7.04 -7.25
N LYS A 42 17.30 -6.68 -8.18
CA LYS A 42 15.92 -6.29 -7.86
C LYS A 42 15.08 -7.51 -7.46
N ARG A 43 15.25 -8.64 -8.16
CA ARG A 43 14.62 -9.92 -7.80
C ARG A 43 15.36 -10.71 -6.72
N ARG A 44 16.56 -10.26 -6.34
CA ARG A 44 17.48 -10.96 -5.44
C ARG A 44 17.78 -12.38 -5.91
N LEU A 45 17.84 -12.57 -7.23
CA LEU A 45 17.98 -13.86 -7.89
C LEU A 45 19.38 -13.94 -8.51
N ASP A 46 20.14 -14.97 -8.15
CA ASP A 46 21.47 -15.26 -8.68
C ASP A 46 21.53 -16.74 -9.01
N ILE A 47 21.26 -17.08 -10.28
CA ILE A 47 21.14 -18.46 -10.76
C ILE A 47 21.96 -18.70 -12.02
N ALA A 48 22.42 -19.93 -12.19
CA ALA A 48 23.10 -20.43 -13.38
C ALA A 48 22.42 -21.71 -13.86
N GLY A 49 22.37 -21.93 -15.17
CA GLY A 49 21.64 -23.07 -15.72
C GLY A 49 21.74 -23.25 -17.21
N THR A 50 20.92 -24.17 -17.72
CA THR A 50 20.79 -24.47 -19.14
C THR A 50 19.48 -23.96 -19.73
N ILE A 51 19.52 -23.69 -21.03
CA ILE A 51 18.40 -23.36 -21.88
C ILE A 51 18.51 -24.19 -23.16
N GLU A 52 17.46 -24.94 -23.48
CA GLU A 52 17.38 -25.80 -24.66
C GLU A 52 16.14 -25.44 -25.48
N ALA A 53 16.25 -25.48 -26.81
CA ALA A 53 15.12 -25.36 -27.72
C ALA A 53 15.19 -26.47 -28.77
N LYS A 54 14.12 -27.26 -28.89
CA LYS A 54 14.06 -28.45 -29.76
C LYS A 54 12.73 -28.44 -30.51
N ASP A 55 12.78 -28.46 -31.85
CA ASP A 55 11.65 -28.21 -32.77
C ASP A 55 10.35 -28.94 -32.40
N ALA A 56 10.44 -30.21 -32.00
CA ALA A 56 9.29 -31.05 -31.69
C ALA A 56 8.86 -31.04 -30.20
N LYS A 57 9.54 -30.29 -29.32
CA LYS A 57 9.30 -30.30 -27.87
C LYS A 57 9.06 -28.93 -27.24
N GLY A 58 9.64 -27.86 -27.78
CA GLY A 58 9.56 -26.53 -27.17
C GLY A 58 10.89 -25.97 -26.67
N LEU A 59 10.79 -24.93 -25.84
CA LEU A 59 11.83 -24.39 -24.99
C LEU A 59 11.80 -25.09 -23.62
N ALA A 60 12.97 -25.38 -23.06
CA ALA A 60 13.15 -25.80 -21.66
C ALA A 60 14.26 -24.99 -21.00
N ILE A 61 14.09 -24.67 -19.72
CA ILE A 61 15.04 -23.95 -18.87
C ILE A 61 15.15 -24.71 -17.55
N ALA A 62 16.37 -24.98 -17.10
CA ALA A 62 16.67 -25.55 -15.79
C ALA A 62 17.87 -24.84 -15.17
N ALA A 63 17.72 -24.27 -13.98
CA ALA A 63 18.77 -23.49 -13.32
C ALA A 63 18.74 -23.63 -11.81
N GLU A 64 19.91 -23.49 -11.19
CA GLU A 64 20.09 -23.55 -9.73
C GLU A 64 20.93 -22.37 -9.26
N GLY A 65 20.85 -22.05 -7.97
CA GLY A 65 21.59 -20.96 -7.35
C GLY A 65 20.88 -20.45 -6.11
N GLN A 66 20.67 -19.14 -6.03
CA GLN A 66 20.08 -18.48 -4.86
C GLN A 66 18.91 -17.56 -5.20
N PHE A 67 17.93 -17.55 -4.30
CA PHE A 67 16.84 -16.57 -4.23
C PHE A 67 16.83 -15.93 -2.83
N ASN A 68 17.04 -14.61 -2.78
CA ASN A 68 17.14 -13.83 -1.54
C ASN A 68 18.11 -14.43 -0.50
N GLY A 69 19.21 -15.03 -0.97
CA GLY A 69 20.26 -15.67 -0.17
C GLY A 69 20.00 -17.13 0.23
N ALA A 70 18.77 -17.64 0.08
CA ALA A 70 18.46 -19.06 0.26
C ALA A 70 18.73 -19.84 -1.04
N ALA A 71 18.99 -21.15 -0.93
CA ALA A 71 19.13 -22.01 -2.10
C ALA A 71 17.83 -22.03 -2.93
N ALA A 72 17.96 -22.10 -4.26
CA ALA A 72 16.82 -22.03 -5.17
C ALA A 72 17.03 -22.85 -6.45
N LYS A 73 15.93 -23.40 -6.97
CA LYS A 73 15.85 -24.03 -8.29
C LYS A 73 14.76 -23.34 -9.13
N LEU A 74 15.06 -23.07 -10.38
CA LEU A 74 14.14 -22.51 -11.38
C LEU A 74 14.00 -23.50 -12.54
N GLY A 75 12.77 -23.95 -12.80
CA GLY A 75 12.38 -24.66 -14.01
C GLY A 75 11.41 -23.85 -14.84
N ALA A 76 11.49 -23.91 -16.17
CA ALA A 76 10.44 -23.42 -17.06
C ALA A 76 10.40 -24.20 -18.37
N ALA A 77 9.21 -24.31 -18.97
CA ALA A 77 9.01 -24.90 -20.28
C ALA A 77 7.95 -24.12 -21.08
N ALA A 78 8.11 -24.07 -22.40
CA ALA A 78 7.11 -23.52 -23.32
C ALA A 78 7.05 -24.39 -24.58
N SER A 79 5.88 -24.96 -24.87
CA SER A 79 5.67 -25.84 -26.03
C SER A 79 5.68 -25.04 -27.34
N TRP A 80 6.19 -25.64 -28.42
CA TRP A 80 5.98 -25.14 -29.79
C TRP A 80 4.68 -25.66 -30.41
N ALA A 81 4.21 -26.85 -29.98
CA ALA A 81 2.90 -27.36 -30.34
C ALA A 81 1.79 -26.62 -29.58
N GLN A 82 0.70 -26.32 -30.26
CA GLN A 82 -0.48 -25.65 -29.70
C GLN A 82 -1.36 -26.61 -28.90
N ASP A 83 -2.20 -26.06 -28.01
CA ASP A 83 -3.34 -26.76 -27.44
C ASP A 83 -4.53 -26.86 -28.43
N ALA A 84 -5.60 -27.55 -28.04
CA ALA A 84 -6.83 -27.68 -28.82
C ALA A 84 -7.60 -26.35 -29.05
N LYS A 85 -7.05 -25.20 -28.62
CA LYS A 85 -7.59 -23.85 -28.82
C LYS A 85 -6.63 -22.96 -29.60
N GLY A 86 -5.56 -23.52 -30.18
CA GLY A 86 -4.55 -22.78 -30.93
C GLY A 86 -3.63 -21.91 -30.07
N ARG A 87 -3.58 -22.13 -28.76
CA ARG A 87 -2.73 -21.39 -27.81
C ARG A 87 -1.45 -22.16 -27.51
N TRP A 88 -0.39 -21.49 -27.06
CA TRP A 88 0.90 -22.14 -26.76
C TRP A 88 1.07 -22.44 -25.27
N PRO A 89 1.08 -23.72 -24.82
CA PRO A 89 1.23 -24.08 -23.41
C PRO A 89 2.60 -23.71 -22.81
N PHE A 90 2.60 -23.35 -21.53
CA PHE A 90 3.82 -23.13 -20.75
C PHE A 90 3.67 -23.53 -19.28
N SER A 91 4.81 -23.74 -18.62
CA SER A 91 4.94 -23.86 -17.17
C SER A 91 6.20 -23.15 -16.67
N ALA A 92 6.18 -22.73 -15.40
CA ALA A 92 7.34 -22.24 -14.68
C ALA A 92 7.22 -22.58 -13.19
N GLU A 93 8.34 -22.92 -12.55
CA GLU A 93 8.44 -23.17 -11.12
C GLU A 93 9.71 -22.53 -10.56
N LEU A 94 9.59 -21.82 -9.44
CA LEU A 94 10.69 -21.41 -8.58
C LEU A 94 10.47 -22.04 -7.20
N THR A 95 11.38 -22.92 -6.78
CA THR A 95 11.34 -23.56 -5.45
C THR A 95 12.57 -23.15 -4.62
N SER A 96 12.30 -22.62 -3.43
CA SER A 96 13.25 -22.21 -2.39
C SER A 96 12.54 -22.24 -1.03
N ASP A 97 13.27 -22.39 0.08
CA ASP A 97 12.69 -22.40 1.44
C ASP A 97 11.92 -21.11 1.78
N LEU A 98 12.25 -20.00 1.12
CA LEU A 98 11.57 -18.72 1.29
C LEU A 98 10.27 -18.59 0.48
N LEU A 99 10.18 -19.30 -0.66
CA LEU A 99 9.10 -19.21 -1.66
C LEU A 99 9.11 -20.43 -2.58
N ARG A 100 7.97 -21.14 -2.64
CA ARG A 100 7.58 -22.03 -3.74
C ARG A 100 6.51 -21.35 -4.57
N LEU A 101 6.83 -21.04 -5.82
CA LEU A 101 5.96 -20.39 -6.79
C LEU A 101 5.83 -21.29 -8.02
N SER A 102 4.61 -21.67 -8.38
CA SER A 102 4.31 -22.33 -9.66
C SER A 102 3.43 -21.45 -10.54
N ALA A 103 3.58 -21.59 -11.85
CA ALA A 103 2.70 -21.00 -12.85
C ALA A 103 2.53 -21.96 -14.04
N SER A 104 1.32 -22.13 -14.55
CA SER A 104 1.06 -22.89 -15.78
C SER A 104 -0.12 -22.31 -16.55
N GLY A 105 -0.04 -22.32 -17.89
CA GLY A 105 -0.98 -21.55 -18.70
C GLY A 105 -0.73 -21.65 -20.20
N THR A 106 -1.33 -20.72 -20.96
CA THR A 106 -1.14 -20.62 -22.41
C THR A 106 -0.96 -19.18 -22.91
N MET A 107 -0.03 -19.00 -23.85
CA MET A 107 0.32 -17.73 -24.52
C MET A 107 -0.42 -17.57 -25.85
N ALA A 108 -0.53 -16.33 -26.35
CA ALA A 108 -1.19 -16.02 -27.63
C ALA A 108 -0.32 -16.35 -28.86
N ALA A 109 1.00 -16.37 -28.69
CA ALA A 109 2.00 -16.76 -29.67
C ALA A 109 3.20 -17.39 -28.91
N PRO A 110 4.15 -18.06 -29.60
CA PRO A 110 5.34 -18.61 -28.97
C PRO A 110 6.11 -17.56 -28.16
N LEU A 111 6.35 -17.84 -26.87
CA LEU A 111 7.02 -16.96 -25.91
C LEU A 111 6.36 -15.58 -25.66
N ASP A 112 5.10 -15.39 -26.09
CA ASP A 112 4.33 -14.18 -25.80
C ASP A 112 3.87 -14.12 -24.33
N THR A 113 4.81 -13.71 -23.48
CA THR A 113 4.59 -13.40 -22.06
C THR A 113 3.78 -12.12 -21.83
N ALA A 114 3.32 -11.42 -22.88
CA ALA A 114 2.47 -10.25 -22.77
C ALA A 114 0.97 -10.59 -22.85
N HIS A 115 0.58 -11.60 -23.64
CA HIS A 115 -0.83 -11.99 -23.86
C HIS A 115 -1.10 -13.44 -23.41
N MET A 116 -1.07 -13.67 -22.10
CA MET A 116 -1.09 -15.01 -21.49
C MET A 116 -2.18 -15.18 -20.43
N THR A 117 -2.74 -16.40 -20.35
CA THR A 117 -3.68 -16.86 -19.32
C THR A 117 -3.02 -17.97 -18.52
N MET A 118 -3.06 -17.92 -17.19
CA MET A 118 -2.38 -18.88 -16.32
C MET A 118 -3.08 -19.10 -14.98
N ARG A 119 -2.82 -20.27 -14.39
CA ARG A 119 -2.96 -20.49 -12.95
C ARG A 119 -1.61 -20.29 -12.28
N MET A 120 -1.61 -19.78 -11.05
CA MET A 120 -0.40 -19.57 -10.25
C MET A 120 -0.67 -20.01 -8.81
N THR A 121 0.27 -20.75 -8.20
CA THR A 121 0.26 -21.02 -6.76
C THR A 121 1.51 -20.47 -6.09
N ALA A 122 1.37 -19.90 -4.91
CA ALA A 122 2.47 -19.31 -4.15
C ALA A 122 2.37 -19.64 -2.66
N HIS A 123 3.30 -20.47 -2.18
CA HIS A 123 3.50 -20.78 -0.77
C HIS A 123 4.83 -20.16 -0.34
N GLY A 124 4.89 -19.43 0.77
CA GLY A 124 6.15 -18.77 1.16
C GLY A 124 6.09 -17.99 2.46
N THR A 125 7.25 -17.46 2.86
CA THR A 125 7.41 -16.77 4.15
C THR A 125 6.72 -15.39 4.21
N SER A 126 6.45 -14.75 3.07
CA SER A 126 5.70 -13.49 2.98
C SER A 126 5.33 -13.14 1.53
N LEU A 127 4.28 -12.32 1.33
CA LEU A 127 4.00 -11.62 0.05
C LEU A 127 5.23 -10.90 -0.52
N LYS A 128 6.12 -10.39 0.34
CA LYS A 128 7.36 -9.70 -0.04
C LYS A 128 8.33 -10.58 -0.82
N GLN A 129 8.32 -11.91 -0.60
CA GLN A 129 9.13 -12.83 -1.39
C GLN A 129 8.53 -12.97 -2.79
N LEU A 130 7.21 -13.10 -2.89
CA LEU A 130 6.49 -13.13 -4.17
C LEU A 130 6.70 -11.82 -4.96
N ASP A 131 6.75 -10.67 -4.27
CA ASP A 131 7.01 -9.37 -4.91
C ASP A 131 8.35 -9.31 -5.64
N TYR A 132 9.40 -9.93 -5.11
CA TYR A 132 10.69 -9.97 -5.79
C TYR A 132 10.61 -10.69 -7.16
N ILE A 133 9.61 -11.55 -7.40
CA ILE A 133 9.43 -12.21 -8.70
C ILE A 133 8.43 -11.48 -9.60
N ILE A 134 7.26 -11.08 -9.08
CA ILE A 134 6.18 -10.49 -9.89
C ILE A 134 6.19 -8.95 -9.94
N GLU A 135 6.95 -8.29 -9.07
CA GLU A 135 7.18 -6.84 -9.02
C GLU A 135 5.87 -6.01 -8.95
N ALA A 136 4.92 -6.46 -8.12
CA ALA A 136 3.56 -5.92 -8.00
C ALA A 136 3.40 -4.85 -6.91
N GLY A 137 4.43 -4.59 -6.09
CA GLY A 137 4.42 -3.67 -4.97
C GLY A 137 3.90 -4.28 -3.66
N LEU A 138 4.04 -5.60 -3.47
CA LEU A 138 3.58 -6.28 -2.26
C LEU A 138 4.53 -6.04 -1.07
N PHE A 139 3.99 -6.13 0.14
CA PHE A 139 4.64 -5.72 1.39
C PHE A 139 5.01 -6.92 2.29
N GLY A 140 5.73 -6.64 3.38
CA GLY A 140 6.05 -7.63 4.41
C GLY A 140 4.80 -8.08 5.17
N THR A 141 4.64 -9.39 5.32
CA THR A 141 3.48 -10.08 5.90
C THR A 141 3.94 -11.32 6.66
N GLN A 142 3.00 -11.96 7.37
CA GLN A 142 3.14 -13.37 7.75
C GLN A 142 3.13 -14.29 6.52
N ALA A 143 3.40 -15.58 6.75
CA ALA A 143 3.48 -16.61 5.71
C ALA A 143 2.21 -16.71 4.84
N ILE A 144 2.40 -17.04 3.57
CA ILE A 144 1.36 -17.03 2.53
C ILE A 144 1.12 -18.42 1.96
N ASP A 145 -0.12 -18.65 1.53
CA ASP A 145 -0.56 -19.82 0.77
C ASP A 145 -1.67 -19.35 -0.18
N LEU A 146 -1.40 -19.24 -1.48
CA LEU A 146 -2.26 -18.56 -2.44
C LEU A 146 -2.42 -19.37 -3.74
N ASP A 147 -3.61 -19.40 -4.30
CA ASP A 147 -3.92 -19.89 -5.65
C ASP A 147 -4.69 -18.82 -6.44
N GLY A 148 -4.30 -18.57 -7.69
CA GLY A 148 -4.91 -17.54 -8.52
C GLY A 148 -5.05 -17.92 -9.99
N ALA A 149 -6.14 -17.47 -10.61
CA ALA A 149 -6.35 -17.45 -12.05
C ALA A 149 -6.07 -16.04 -12.57
N VAL A 150 -5.02 -15.90 -13.38
CA VAL A 150 -4.47 -14.62 -13.81
C VAL A 150 -4.40 -14.55 -15.33
N ARG A 151 -4.80 -13.42 -15.91
CA ARG A 151 -4.51 -13.04 -17.29
C ARG A 151 -3.63 -11.81 -17.34
N ARG A 152 -2.84 -11.73 -18.40
CA ARG A 152 -2.11 -10.53 -18.82
C ARG A 152 -2.48 -10.20 -20.25
N ASP A 153 -2.64 -8.91 -20.52
CA ASP A 153 -2.97 -8.34 -21.83
C ASP A 153 -2.06 -7.13 -22.07
N GLY A 154 -0.95 -7.34 -22.78
CA GLY A 154 0.10 -6.34 -22.99
C GLY A 154 0.76 -5.87 -21.68
N THR A 155 0.29 -4.73 -21.18
CA THR A 155 0.73 -4.12 -19.91
C THR A 155 -0.26 -4.29 -18.75
N ASP A 156 -1.48 -4.72 -19.06
CA ASP A 156 -2.59 -4.82 -18.13
C ASP A 156 -2.67 -6.23 -17.54
N TRP A 157 -3.17 -6.31 -16.30
CA TRP A 157 -3.30 -7.56 -15.56
C TRP A 157 -4.70 -7.72 -15.01
N PHE A 158 -5.20 -8.95 -15.05
CA PHE A 158 -6.51 -9.33 -14.55
C PHE A 158 -6.33 -10.52 -13.61
N ILE A 159 -6.71 -10.33 -12.35
CA ILE A 159 -6.85 -11.41 -11.38
C ILE A 159 -8.33 -11.79 -11.44
N ASP A 160 -8.63 -12.78 -12.29
CA ASP A 160 -9.99 -13.27 -12.53
C ASP A 160 -10.48 -14.11 -11.33
N ARG A 161 -9.55 -14.70 -10.57
CA ARG A 161 -9.75 -15.25 -9.22
C ARG A 161 -8.42 -15.23 -8.45
N LEU A 162 -8.45 -14.98 -7.15
CA LEU A 162 -7.36 -15.23 -6.20
C LEU A 162 -7.99 -15.68 -4.89
N ASP A 163 -7.56 -16.82 -4.35
CA ASP A 163 -7.99 -17.33 -3.05
C ASP A 163 -6.78 -17.76 -2.23
N GLY A 164 -6.91 -17.77 -0.91
CA GLY A 164 -5.90 -18.36 -0.03
C GLY A 164 -5.81 -17.71 1.34
N ARG A 165 -4.58 -17.66 1.87
CA ARG A 165 -4.27 -17.31 3.26
C ARG A 165 -3.05 -16.42 3.38
N ILE A 166 -3.08 -15.60 4.43
CA ILE A 166 -1.92 -14.88 4.97
C ILE A 166 -1.97 -15.12 6.48
N GLY A 167 -1.04 -15.91 7.03
CA GLY A 167 -1.05 -16.37 8.42
C GLY A 167 -2.34 -17.13 8.78
N ARG A 168 -3.18 -16.53 9.62
CA ARG A 168 -4.47 -17.07 10.07
C ARG A 168 -5.65 -16.48 9.28
N SER A 169 -5.41 -15.39 8.57
CA SER A 169 -6.35 -14.73 7.68
C SER A 169 -6.63 -15.57 6.43
N THR A 170 -7.85 -15.46 5.92
CA THR A 170 -8.34 -16.13 4.71
C THR A 170 -8.92 -15.07 3.78
N ILE A 171 -8.53 -15.06 2.50
CA ILE A 171 -8.94 -14.06 1.51
C ILE A 171 -9.42 -14.72 0.22
N ALA A 172 -10.40 -14.08 -0.41
CA ALA A 172 -10.84 -14.28 -1.79
C ALA A 172 -10.87 -12.90 -2.48
N ALA A 173 -10.39 -12.80 -3.72
CA ALA A 173 -10.24 -11.52 -4.39
C ALA A 173 -10.34 -11.61 -5.92
N THR A 174 -10.69 -10.47 -6.53
CA THR A 174 -10.59 -10.21 -7.97
C THR A 174 -10.04 -8.81 -8.20
N ALA A 175 -9.28 -8.60 -9.27
CA ALA A 175 -8.70 -7.29 -9.58
C ALA A 175 -8.46 -7.06 -11.07
N LYS A 176 -8.54 -5.80 -11.49
CA LYS A 176 -8.08 -5.29 -12.79
C LYS A 176 -7.02 -4.22 -12.53
N ILE A 177 -5.86 -4.35 -13.17
CA ILE A 177 -4.72 -3.45 -13.01
C ILE A 177 -4.37 -2.93 -14.42
N LEU A 178 -4.79 -1.71 -14.71
CA LEU A 178 -4.72 -1.12 -16.05
C LEU A 178 -3.71 0.02 -16.10
N LYS A 179 -2.81 0.05 -17.09
CA LYS A 179 -1.84 1.15 -17.24
C LYS A 179 -2.35 2.18 -18.25
N ARG A 180 -2.66 3.40 -17.81
CA ARG A 180 -3.24 4.48 -18.64
C ARG A 180 -2.62 5.82 -18.28
N GLY A 181 -2.25 6.63 -19.29
CA GLY A 181 -1.71 7.98 -19.06
C GLY A 181 -0.45 8.05 -18.19
N GLY A 182 0.41 7.01 -18.21
CA GLY A 182 1.58 6.91 -17.34
C GLY A 182 1.29 6.50 -15.89
N ARG A 183 0.05 6.10 -15.58
CA ARG A 183 -0.42 5.75 -14.23
C ARG A 183 -0.97 4.32 -14.19
N THR A 184 -0.96 3.71 -13.01
CA THR A 184 -1.59 2.42 -12.74
C THR A 184 -2.95 2.65 -12.10
N ARG A 185 -4.02 2.17 -12.73
CA ARG A 185 -5.38 2.16 -12.16
C ARG A 185 -5.73 0.76 -11.68
N ILE A 186 -6.00 0.62 -10.39
CA ILE A 186 -6.47 -0.63 -9.76
C ILE A 186 -7.99 -0.58 -9.58
N ASP A 187 -8.69 -1.64 -9.93
CA ASP A 187 -10.10 -1.86 -9.60
C ASP A 187 -10.26 -3.27 -9.03
N ALA A 188 -10.47 -3.39 -7.72
CA ALA A 188 -10.42 -4.66 -7.01
C ALA A 188 -11.59 -4.86 -6.02
N SER A 189 -11.94 -6.12 -5.81
CA SER A 189 -12.87 -6.57 -4.77
C SER A 189 -12.17 -7.62 -3.91
N ILE A 190 -12.20 -7.45 -2.59
CA ILE A 190 -11.62 -8.37 -1.61
C ILE A 190 -12.72 -8.79 -0.63
N ASP A 191 -12.92 -10.09 -0.49
CA ASP A 191 -13.73 -10.69 0.56
C ASP A 191 -12.82 -11.50 1.49
N ALA A 192 -12.91 -11.25 2.79
CA ALA A 192 -12.09 -11.90 3.81
C ALA A 192 -13.00 -12.52 4.87
N PRO A 193 -13.30 -13.83 4.79
CA PRO A 193 -14.07 -14.54 5.80
C PRO A 193 -13.50 -14.36 7.21
N ARG A 194 -12.16 -14.29 7.33
CA ARG A 194 -11.44 -13.93 8.56
C ARG A 194 -10.19 -13.12 8.21
N LEU A 195 -9.95 -12.04 8.95
CA LEU A 195 -8.73 -11.22 8.84
C LEU A 195 -8.18 -10.90 10.24
N ASP A 196 -6.88 -11.11 10.44
CA ASP A 196 -6.11 -10.46 11.50
C ASP A 196 -5.23 -9.36 10.87
N PHE A 197 -5.23 -8.16 11.45
CA PHE A 197 -4.35 -7.09 10.97
C PHE A 197 -2.87 -7.35 11.33
N ASP A 198 -2.56 -8.18 12.34
CA ASP A 198 -1.18 -8.65 12.60
C ASP A 198 -0.63 -9.44 11.39
N ASP A 199 -1.47 -10.17 10.66
CA ASP A 199 -1.01 -11.04 9.57
C ASP A 199 -0.50 -10.23 8.35
N LEU A 200 -0.93 -8.96 8.24
CA LEU A 200 -0.53 -8.02 7.18
C LEU A 200 0.79 -7.29 7.48
N ALA A 201 1.59 -7.78 8.44
CA ALA A 201 2.93 -7.30 8.76
C ALA A 201 3.93 -8.46 8.90
N ASP A 202 5.20 -8.21 8.53
CA ASP A 202 6.30 -9.10 8.89
C ASP A 202 6.68 -8.94 10.38
N ASP A 203 7.41 -9.90 10.95
CA ASP A 203 7.71 -9.92 12.39
C ASP A 203 8.51 -8.69 12.86
N ALA A 204 9.31 -8.09 11.96
CA ALA A 204 9.99 -6.83 12.23
C ALA A 204 9.01 -5.66 12.33
N GLY A 205 8.01 -5.60 11.44
CA GLY A 205 6.88 -4.66 11.54
C GLY A 205 6.08 -4.84 12.83
N LEU A 206 5.79 -6.08 13.23
CA LEU A 206 5.08 -6.39 14.47
C LEU A 206 5.90 -6.05 15.72
N ALA A 207 7.21 -6.31 15.72
CA ALA A 207 8.11 -5.91 16.80
C ALA A 207 8.19 -4.38 16.93
N ALA A 208 8.29 -3.66 15.81
CA ALA A 208 8.30 -2.19 15.78
C ALA A 208 6.97 -1.60 16.29
N ALA A 209 5.82 -2.20 15.92
CA ALA A 209 4.51 -1.79 16.42
C ALA A 209 4.39 -1.97 17.94
N ARG A 210 4.82 -3.12 18.48
CA ARG A 210 4.81 -3.41 19.93
C ARG A 210 5.73 -2.46 20.70
N ALA A 211 6.94 -2.20 20.19
CA ALA A 211 7.87 -1.24 20.78
C ALA A 211 7.33 0.19 20.78
N GLN A 212 6.62 0.60 19.72
CA GLN A 212 5.96 1.91 19.68
C GLN A 212 4.79 1.99 20.68
N GLN A 213 3.93 0.97 20.74
CA GLN A 213 2.82 0.90 21.70
C GLN A 213 3.31 0.94 23.16
N ALA A 214 4.39 0.22 23.49
CA ALA A 214 5.01 0.25 24.81
C ALA A 214 5.54 1.66 25.19
N ARG A 215 5.88 2.49 24.20
CA ARG A 215 6.37 3.86 24.40
C ARG A 215 5.26 4.91 24.49
N ILE A 216 4.12 4.72 23.81
CA ILE A 216 3.06 5.75 23.69
C ILE A 216 1.74 5.38 24.39
N GLY A 217 1.61 4.15 24.90
CA GLY A 217 0.38 3.60 25.47
C GLY A 217 -0.64 3.14 24.42
N PRO A 218 -1.73 2.48 24.85
CA PRO A 218 -2.82 2.09 23.96
C PRO A 218 -3.57 3.32 23.42
N ARG A 219 -3.91 3.31 22.13
CA ARG A 219 -4.65 4.40 21.46
C ARG A 219 -5.74 3.86 20.55
N ILE A 220 -6.88 4.57 20.51
CA ILE A 220 -8.00 4.29 19.59
C ILE A 220 -7.64 4.67 18.14
N PHE A 221 -6.82 5.71 17.97
CA PHE A 221 -6.28 6.13 16.67
C PHE A 221 -4.75 5.92 16.65
N PRO A 222 -4.19 5.15 15.68
CA PRO A 222 -2.75 4.98 15.54
C PRO A 222 -2.03 6.29 15.20
N ASP A 223 -0.78 6.45 15.66
CA ASP A 223 0.11 7.52 15.18
C ASP A 223 0.94 7.11 13.95
N THR A 224 0.70 5.90 13.45
CA THR A 224 1.28 5.32 12.23
C THR A 224 1.08 6.24 11.02
N ARG A 225 2.19 6.74 10.46
CA ARG A 225 2.17 7.62 9.28
C ARG A 225 1.77 6.85 8.03
N ILE A 226 0.50 6.99 7.61
CA ILE A 226 0.03 6.59 6.28
C ILE A 226 0.77 7.45 5.24
N ASN A 227 1.81 6.89 4.63
CA ASN A 227 2.71 7.60 3.73
C ASN A 227 2.52 7.18 2.27
N LEU A 228 1.53 7.80 1.61
CA LEU A 228 1.18 7.50 0.21
C LEU A 228 2.25 7.97 -0.80
N ALA A 229 3.26 8.74 -0.38
CA ALA A 229 4.29 9.25 -1.28
C ALA A 229 5.17 8.17 -1.92
N LYS A 230 5.18 6.94 -1.37
CA LYS A 230 5.88 5.78 -1.95
C LYS A 230 5.03 4.94 -2.91
N MET A 231 3.74 5.21 -3.09
CA MET A 231 2.85 4.39 -3.93
C MET A 231 2.97 4.69 -5.45
N GLY A 232 3.85 5.61 -5.84
CA GLY A 232 4.05 5.99 -7.25
C GLY A 232 2.81 6.65 -7.88
N PRO A 233 2.72 6.66 -9.22
CA PRO A 233 1.54 7.13 -9.95
C PRO A 233 0.44 6.04 -9.97
N THR A 234 -0.08 5.70 -8.79
CA THR A 234 -1.10 4.66 -8.61
C THR A 234 -2.40 5.28 -8.08
N ASP A 235 -3.51 4.96 -8.73
CA ASP A 235 -4.87 5.31 -8.35
C ASP A 235 -5.74 4.05 -8.35
N GLY A 236 -6.94 4.11 -7.78
CA GLY A 236 -7.87 2.99 -7.89
C GLY A 236 -9.04 2.98 -6.93
N VAL A 237 -9.79 1.88 -6.99
CA VAL A 237 -10.87 1.54 -6.05
C VAL A 237 -10.68 0.11 -5.57
N ILE A 238 -10.74 -0.10 -4.27
CA ILE A 238 -10.73 -1.42 -3.64
C ILE A 238 -11.97 -1.52 -2.75
N ARG A 239 -12.92 -2.38 -3.13
CA ARG A 239 -14.06 -2.75 -2.29
C ARG A 239 -13.60 -3.86 -1.37
N ILE A 240 -13.85 -3.73 -0.06
CA ILE A 240 -13.42 -4.72 0.93
C ILE A 240 -14.56 -5.10 1.86
N THR A 241 -14.72 -6.41 2.08
CA THR A 241 -15.58 -7.01 3.09
C THR A 241 -14.71 -7.93 3.97
N ILE A 242 -14.79 -7.78 5.28
CA ILE A 242 -14.13 -8.59 6.29
C ILE A 242 -15.24 -9.09 7.22
N HIS A 243 -15.57 -10.38 7.16
CA HIS A 243 -16.71 -10.94 7.90
C HIS A 243 -16.39 -11.13 9.39
N GLN A 244 -15.17 -11.54 9.70
CA GLN A 244 -14.67 -11.67 11.06
C GLN A 244 -13.28 -11.05 11.22
N LEU A 245 -13.14 -10.15 12.20
CA LEU A 245 -11.85 -9.69 12.70
C LEU A 245 -11.33 -10.63 13.79
N LEU A 246 -10.10 -11.10 13.58
CA LEU A 246 -9.29 -11.80 14.57
C LEU A 246 -8.40 -10.75 15.25
N VAL A 247 -8.47 -10.63 16.57
CA VAL A 247 -7.63 -9.72 17.37
C VAL A 247 -7.30 -10.39 18.71
N LYS A 248 -6.01 -10.50 19.04
CA LYS A 248 -5.54 -11.05 20.32
C LYS A 248 -5.95 -10.11 21.47
N GLY A 249 -6.49 -10.68 22.55
CA GLY A 249 -7.14 -9.90 23.62
C GLY A 249 -8.58 -9.45 23.30
N GLY A 250 -9.06 -9.71 22.07
CA GLY A 250 -10.39 -9.31 21.61
C GLY A 250 -10.45 -7.87 21.07
N SER A 251 -11.51 -7.58 20.33
CA SER A 251 -11.78 -6.25 19.74
C SER A 251 -13.24 -5.86 19.90
N VAL A 252 -13.49 -4.55 19.97
CA VAL A 252 -14.83 -3.99 19.84
C VAL A 252 -15.37 -4.17 18.42
N PHE A 253 -14.51 -4.09 17.41
CA PHE A 253 -14.85 -4.35 16.00
C PHE A 253 -14.90 -5.84 15.73
N LYS A 254 -15.99 -6.31 15.09
CA LYS A 254 -16.23 -7.72 14.75
C LYS A 254 -16.15 -7.98 13.25
N SER A 255 -16.64 -7.06 12.43
CA SER A 255 -16.56 -7.10 10.97
C SER A 255 -16.36 -5.69 10.41
N LEU A 256 -15.88 -5.59 9.17
CA LEU A 256 -15.67 -4.32 8.46
C LEU A 256 -16.10 -4.46 7.00
N LYS A 257 -16.79 -3.46 6.47
CA LYS A 257 -16.99 -3.31 5.02
C LYS A 257 -16.81 -1.86 4.58
N GLY A 258 -16.38 -1.64 3.36
CA GLY A 258 -16.24 -0.30 2.79
C GLY A 258 -15.63 -0.28 1.39
N GLN A 259 -15.51 0.92 0.84
CA GLN A 259 -14.90 1.18 -0.46
C GLN A 259 -13.72 2.13 -0.27
N LEU A 260 -12.51 1.59 -0.36
CA LEU A 260 -11.29 2.39 -0.41
C LEU A 260 -11.12 2.95 -1.83
N SER A 261 -10.70 4.20 -1.94
CA SER A 261 -10.35 4.85 -3.20
C SER A 261 -9.06 5.63 -3.03
N LEU A 262 -8.21 5.60 -4.05
CA LEU A 262 -6.97 6.38 -4.12
C LEU A 262 -7.00 7.19 -5.41
N ASP A 263 -6.85 8.50 -5.30
CA ASP A 263 -6.80 9.42 -6.43
C ASP A 263 -5.78 10.53 -6.15
N HIS A 264 -4.72 10.64 -6.96
CA HIS A 264 -3.71 11.72 -6.85
C HIS A 264 -3.08 11.89 -5.45
N ARG A 265 -2.86 10.77 -4.72
CA ARG A 265 -2.40 10.72 -3.31
C ARG A 265 -3.42 11.23 -2.28
N ILE A 266 -4.70 11.27 -2.64
CA ILE A 266 -5.83 11.40 -1.73
C ILE A 266 -6.44 10.00 -1.56
N LEU A 267 -6.38 9.46 -0.34
CA LEU A 267 -7.01 8.18 0.00
C LEU A 267 -8.35 8.46 0.70
N THR A 268 -9.45 7.91 0.20
CA THR A 268 -10.76 8.02 0.85
C THR A 268 -11.37 6.64 1.05
N LEU A 269 -11.68 6.30 2.30
CA LEU A 269 -12.52 5.17 2.67
C LEU A 269 -13.97 5.68 2.78
N ASP A 270 -14.78 5.30 1.80
CA ASP A 270 -16.21 5.62 1.70
C ASP A 270 -17.08 4.43 2.10
N LYS A 271 -18.34 4.72 2.48
CA LYS A 271 -19.35 3.71 2.86
C LYS A 271 -18.85 2.74 3.96
N ALA A 272 -17.99 3.23 4.86
CA ALA A 272 -17.42 2.41 5.91
C ALA A 272 -18.53 2.00 6.89
N VAL A 273 -18.64 0.70 7.17
CA VAL A 273 -19.50 0.14 8.21
C VAL A 273 -18.71 -0.91 8.97
N ALA A 274 -18.65 -0.77 10.29
CA ALA A 274 -18.06 -1.74 11.20
C ALA A 274 -19.15 -2.33 12.11
N GLN A 275 -19.27 -3.66 12.14
CA GLN A 275 -20.06 -4.31 13.18
C GLN A 275 -19.29 -4.22 14.49
N LEU A 276 -19.93 -3.73 15.55
CA LEU A 276 -19.35 -3.69 16.89
C LEU A 276 -19.87 -4.87 17.73
N GLY A 277 -19.22 -5.14 18.87
CA GLY A 277 -19.71 -6.12 19.86
C GLY A 277 -21.08 -5.76 20.46
N ARG A 278 -21.44 -4.47 20.43
CA ARG A 278 -22.78 -3.92 20.63
C ARG A 278 -22.95 -2.77 19.64
N GLY A 279 -24.06 -2.70 18.91
CA GLY A 279 -24.30 -1.62 17.94
C GLY A 279 -23.45 -1.69 16.67
N THR A 280 -23.36 -0.58 15.94
CA THR A 280 -22.56 -0.43 14.71
C THR A 280 -21.85 0.91 14.68
N MET A 281 -20.78 1.00 13.88
CA MET A 281 -20.14 2.28 13.53
C MET A 281 -20.21 2.46 12.01
N SER A 282 -20.54 3.66 11.53
CA SER A 282 -20.53 4.00 10.11
C SER A 282 -19.80 5.33 9.85
N GLY A 283 -19.33 5.56 8.63
CA GLY A 283 -18.72 6.84 8.29
C GLY A 283 -17.82 6.89 7.05
N ARG A 284 -16.94 7.90 7.07
CA ARG A 284 -15.94 8.21 6.04
C ARG A 284 -14.61 8.57 6.69
N VAL A 285 -13.51 8.11 6.08
CA VAL A 285 -12.14 8.53 6.43
C VAL A 285 -11.44 9.06 5.18
N LYS A 286 -10.78 10.21 5.28
CA LYS A 286 -10.00 10.81 4.18
C LYS A 286 -8.59 11.16 4.64
N VAL A 287 -7.59 10.77 3.86
CA VAL A 287 -6.16 11.09 4.05
C VAL A 287 -5.64 11.81 2.81
N ASP A 288 -5.41 13.11 2.91
CA ASP A 288 -4.79 13.90 1.83
C ASP A 288 -3.27 13.95 2.04
N SER A 289 -2.52 13.22 1.19
CA SER A 289 -1.05 13.15 1.23
C SER A 289 -0.37 13.96 0.10
N ARG A 290 -1.03 15.02 -0.39
CA ARG A 290 -0.46 15.87 -1.44
C ARG A 290 0.64 16.80 -0.90
N GLY A 291 0.51 17.27 0.34
CA GLY A 291 1.48 18.12 1.05
C GLY A 291 2.53 17.36 1.89
N LYS A 292 3.46 18.11 2.51
CA LYS A 292 4.55 17.55 3.35
C LYS A 292 4.09 16.81 4.61
N ILE A 293 2.88 17.12 5.10
CA ILE A 293 2.24 16.47 6.25
C ILE A 293 0.86 16.00 5.77
N PRO A 294 0.54 14.70 5.83
CA PRO A 294 -0.80 14.20 5.49
C PRO A 294 -1.88 14.78 6.41
N LEU A 295 -3.03 15.16 5.84
CA LEU A 295 -4.19 15.62 6.59
C LEU A 295 -5.21 14.50 6.74
N LEU A 296 -5.59 14.18 7.98
CA LEU A 296 -6.61 13.18 8.30
C LEU A 296 -7.94 13.87 8.67
N THR A 297 -9.00 13.52 7.96
CA THR A 297 -10.38 13.92 8.25
C THR A 297 -11.23 12.67 8.49
N THR A 298 -11.97 12.65 9.59
CA THR A 298 -12.82 11.53 10.00
C THR A 298 -14.23 12.01 10.31
N GLU A 299 -15.23 11.43 9.64
CA GLU A 299 -16.64 11.64 9.93
C GLU A 299 -17.23 10.29 10.36
N LEU A 300 -17.52 10.15 11.65
CA LEU A 300 -17.95 8.89 12.25
C LEU A 300 -19.28 9.05 12.99
N ARG A 301 -20.11 8.02 12.88
CA ARG A 301 -21.39 7.83 13.58
C ARG A 301 -21.34 6.48 14.30
N ILE A 302 -21.88 6.43 15.51
CA ILE A 302 -22.02 5.20 16.29
C ILE A 302 -23.50 5.05 16.66
N ASP A 303 -24.06 3.87 16.44
CA ASP A 303 -25.47 3.55 16.70
C ASP A 303 -25.56 2.31 17.61
N GLY A 304 -26.25 2.41 18.74
CA GLY A 304 -26.49 1.26 19.64
C GLY A 304 -25.27 0.74 20.43
N ALA A 305 -24.16 1.50 20.47
CA ALA A 305 -22.97 1.22 21.25
C ALA A 305 -22.65 2.38 22.20
N SER A 306 -21.95 2.13 23.31
CA SER A 306 -21.43 3.20 24.17
C SER A 306 -19.97 3.52 23.84
N PHE A 307 -19.56 4.78 23.98
CA PHE A 307 -18.13 5.13 23.86
C PHE A 307 -17.28 4.42 24.92
N ASP A 308 -17.88 4.09 26.06
CA ASP A 308 -17.20 3.39 27.17
C ASP A 308 -16.86 1.93 26.84
N ASP A 309 -17.49 1.32 25.84
CA ASP A 309 -17.10 0.01 25.28
C ASP A 309 -15.73 0.09 24.59
N PHE A 310 -15.44 1.19 23.87
CA PHE A 310 -14.14 1.46 23.25
C PHE A 310 -13.05 1.75 24.30
N CYS A 311 -13.41 2.42 25.38
CA CYS A 311 -12.49 2.67 26.50
C CYS A 311 -12.23 1.42 27.35
N ARG A 312 -13.06 0.36 27.30
CA ARG A 312 -12.86 -0.88 28.06
C ARG A 312 -11.88 -1.87 27.41
N SER A 313 -11.82 -1.94 26.08
CA SER A 313 -10.81 -2.76 25.38
C SER A 313 -9.39 -2.24 25.62
N ALA A 314 -9.19 -0.92 25.64
CA ALA A 314 -7.91 -0.27 25.92
C ALA A 314 -7.36 -0.49 27.35
N ARG A 315 -8.13 -1.11 28.26
CA ARG A 315 -7.79 -1.31 29.68
C ARG A 315 -7.38 -2.76 30.04
N HIS A 316 -7.22 -3.65 29.05
CA HIS A 316 -6.94 -5.08 29.26
C HIS A 316 -5.45 -5.49 29.23
N ASP A 317 -4.52 -4.58 29.58
CA ASP A 317 -3.10 -4.91 29.81
C ASP A 317 -2.79 -4.96 31.33
N PRO A 318 -2.54 -6.14 31.93
CA PRO A 318 -2.36 -6.27 33.37
C PRO A 318 -0.89 -6.06 33.80
N ARG A 319 -0.50 -4.80 34.03
CA ARG A 319 0.71 -4.45 34.79
C ARG A 319 0.40 -3.53 35.99
N PRO A 320 1.19 -3.61 37.07
CA PRO A 320 0.72 -3.23 38.40
C PRO A 320 0.58 -1.72 38.62
N ARG A 321 -0.36 -1.35 39.50
CA ARG A 321 -0.61 0.03 39.92
C ARG A 321 0.62 0.61 40.62
N ALA A 322 1.14 1.72 40.11
CA ALA A 322 1.94 2.63 40.94
C ALA A 322 1.06 3.18 42.07
N ARG A 323 1.53 3.10 43.33
CA ARG A 323 0.89 3.82 44.44
C ARG A 323 1.22 5.30 44.33
N ALA A 324 0.19 6.14 44.25
CA ALA A 324 0.26 7.51 44.73
C ALA A 324 -0.62 7.58 45.99
N GLY A 325 -0.05 8.00 47.11
CA GLY A 325 -0.74 8.10 48.39
C GLY A 325 -0.68 9.53 48.91
N SER A 326 -1.84 10.07 49.25
CA SER A 326 -2.02 11.28 50.06
C SER A 326 -3.47 11.32 50.54
N ASP A 327 -3.69 11.53 51.83
CA ASP A 327 -5.02 11.72 52.39
C ASP A 327 -5.75 12.92 51.76
N PHE A 328 -7.09 12.84 51.69
CA PHE A 328 -7.95 13.92 52.18
C PHE A 328 -9.44 13.52 52.26
N GLY A 329 -10.08 13.91 53.35
CA GLY A 329 -11.49 14.36 53.40
C GLY A 329 -12.59 13.40 52.91
N THR A 330 -13.23 12.69 53.85
CA THR A 330 -14.54 12.06 53.61
C THR A 330 -15.64 13.10 53.36
N ARG A 331 -16.39 12.97 52.26
CA ARG A 331 -17.77 13.48 52.13
C ARG A 331 -18.54 12.69 51.07
N ARG A 332 -19.60 11.98 51.48
CA ARG A 332 -20.56 11.35 50.54
C ARG A 332 -21.50 12.43 49.99
N HIS A 333 -21.47 12.69 48.69
CA HIS A 333 -22.59 13.30 47.99
C HIS A 333 -23.02 12.43 46.80
N ARG A 334 -24.33 12.20 46.70
CA ARG A 334 -24.97 11.33 45.69
C ARG A 334 -25.83 12.23 44.79
N PRO A 335 -25.39 12.54 43.55
CA PRO A 335 -26.22 13.31 42.62
C PRO A 335 -27.39 12.45 42.07
N PRO A 336 -28.47 13.07 41.56
CA PRO A 336 -29.63 12.34 41.04
C PRO A 336 -29.33 11.56 39.76
N GLY A 337 -30.13 10.52 39.49
CA GLY A 337 -29.98 9.69 38.29
C GLY A 337 -30.42 10.40 37.02
N LEU A 338 -29.48 10.63 36.10
CA LEU A 338 -29.76 11.07 34.74
C LEU A 338 -30.26 9.89 33.89
N ARG A 339 -31.53 9.95 33.46
CA ARG A 339 -32.01 9.11 32.34
C ARG A 339 -31.39 9.64 31.06
N PHE A 340 -30.53 8.84 30.42
CA PHE A 340 -30.10 9.13 29.04
C PHE A 340 -31.19 8.67 28.07
N GLY A 341 -31.90 9.63 27.50
CA GLY A 341 -32.60 9.42 26.23
C GLY A 341 -31.60 9.28 25.09
N GLU A 342 -32.02 8.67 23.99
CA GLU A 342 -31.18 8.42 22.81
C GLU A 342 -30.59 9.73 22.27
N ARG A 343 -29.26 9.80 22.17
CA ARG A 343 -28.54 10.91 21.54
C ARG A 343 -27.85 10.45 20.26
N GLU A 344 -28.07 11.22 19.21
CA GLU A 344 -27.52 10.99 17.88
C GLU A 344 -26.10 11.58 17.77
N ASP A 345 -25.13 10.93 18.41
CA ASP A 345 -23.75 11.46 18.52
C ASP A 345 -22.97 11.36 17.20
N ARG A 346 -23.11 12.38 16.35
CA ARG A 346 -22.24 12.62 15.19
C ARG A 346 -20.91 13.25 15.62
N VAL A 347 -19.80 12.53 15.44
CA VAL A 347 -18.45 13.04 15.76
C VAL A 347 -17.68 13.36 14.48
N ARG A 348 -17.33 14.64 14.30
CA ARG A 348 -16.42 15.13 13.26
C ARG A 348 -15.14 15.66 13.92
N CYS A 349 -14.08 14.85 13.94
CA CYS A 349 -12.74 15.31 14.30
C CYS A 349 -11.92 15.62 13.03
N GLN A 350 -11.13 16.68 13.08
CA GLN A 350 -10.11 17.00 12.08
C GLN A 350 -8.75 17.04 12.77
N TRP A 351 -7.77 16.31 12.25
CA TRP A 351 -6.49 16.11 12.93
C TRP A 351 -5.35 16.78 12.15
N ARG A 352 -4.72 17.79 12.75
CA ARG A 352 -3.44 18.36 12.31
C ARG A 352 -2.35 18.08 13.33
N ARG A 353 -1.12 17.89 12.87
CA ARG A 353 0.04 17.68 13.74
C ARG A 353 0.24 18.94 14.59
N ASN A 354 0.34 18.76 15.92
CA ASN A 354 0.42 19.81 16.94
C ASN A 354 -0.84 20.68 17.16
N GLU A 355 -1.98 20.41 16.51
CA GLU A 355 -3.27 21.06 16.81
C GLU A 355 -4.41 20.03 16.96
N PRO A 356 -4.52 19.38 18.13
CA PRO A 356 -5.65 18.50 18.43
C PRO A 356 -6.90 19.31 18.83
N ARG A 357 -7.74 19.71 17.87
CA ARG A 357 -9.08 20.24 18.15
C ARG A 357 -10.14 19.14 18.13
N CYS A 358 -10.14 18.27 19.15
CA CYS A 358 -11.30 17.45 19.49
C CYS A 358 -11.40 17.29 21.03
N GLY A 359 -12.23 18.11 21.66
CA GLY A 359 -12.31 18.30 23.12
C GLY A 359 -13.05 17.17 23.86
N LEU A 360 -12.59 15.93 23.72
CA LEU A 360 -13.23 14.73 24.25
C LEU A 360 -12.34 13.85 25.14
N CYS A 361 -11.06 14.20 25.34
CA CYS A 361 -10.12 13.39 26.14
C CYS A 361 -9.18 14.20 27.06
N ASP A 362 -9.37 15.50 27.25
CA ASP A 362 -8.56 16.30 28.18
C ASP A 362 -9.04 16.14 29.64
N GLY A 363 -8.66 15.00 30.24
CA GLY A 363 -8.87 14.68 31.65
C GLY A 363 -7.92 15.40 32.61
N ALA A 364 -7.63 16.68 32.36
CA ALA A 364 -6.78 17.53 33.20
C ALA A 364 -7.43 18.91 33.35
N GLY A 365 -7.79 19.27 34.59
CA GLY A 365 -8.62 20.44 34.83
C GLY A 365 -7.88 21.77 34.69
N SER A 366 -8.49 22.72 33.99
CA SER A 366 -8.31 24.14 34.31
C SER A 366 -9.68 24.82 34.33
N TRP A 367 -9.98 25.52 35.43
CA TRP A 367 -11.15 26.38 35.52
C TRP A 367 -10.80 27.76 34.99
N ARG A 368 -11.64 28.29 34.10
CA ARG A 368 -11.96 29.73 34.10
C ARG A 368 -13.38 29.94 33.57
N SER A 369 -14.28 30.26 34.48
CA SER A 369 -15.57 30.84 34.14
C SER A 369 -15.37 32.26 33.65
N ASP A 370 -16.12 32.69 32.64
CA ASP A 370 -16.47 34.10 32.51
C ASP A 370 -17.98 34.26 32.28
N ARG A 371 -18.49 35.46 32.54
CA ARG A 371 -19.91 35.63 32.93
C ARG A 371 -20.91 35.56 31.77
N THR A 372 -22.11 35.13 32.13
CA THR A 372 -23.34 35.36 31.37
C THR A 372 -23.65 36.85 31.20
N GLU A 373 -24.07 37.25 30.00
CA GLU A 373 -24.98 38.39 29.86
C GLU A 373 -26.04 38.12 28.77
N THR A 374 -27.27 37.89 29.21
CA THR A 374 -28.43 37.74 28.33
C THR A 374 -29.13 39.08 28.13
N ARG A 375 -29.16 39.61 26.89
CA ARG A 375 -30.03 40.75 26.56
C ARG A 375 -30.74 40.60 25.21
N ARG A 376 -32.03 40.27 25.26
CA ARG A 376 -32.97 40.43 24.13
C ARG A 376 -33.65 41.80 24.25
N ARG A 377 -33.59 42.63 23.20
CA ARG A 377 -34.76 43.38 22.65
C ARG A 377 -34.39 44.21 21.40
N ARG A 378 -35.21 44.03 20.36
CA ARG A 378 -35.70 44.98 19.32
C ARG A 378 -34.88 46.23 18.95
N GLY A 379 -34.83 46.53 17.65
CA GLY A 379 -34.90 47.92 17.16
C GLY A 379 -34.24 48.19 15.79
N ASN A 380 -35.07 48.32 14.76
CA ASN A 380 -34.95 49.05 13.47
C ASN A 380 -33.58 49.43 12.85
N ASP A 381 -33.51 49.19 11.53
CA ASP A 381 -33.18 50.13 10.45
C ASP A 381 -32.12 51.23 10.69
N THR A 382 -30.98 51.15 9.99
CA THR A 382 -30.75 51.94 8.76
C THR A 382 -29.36 51.69 8.13
N ASP A 383 -29.36 51.25 6.87
CA ASP A 383 -28.38 51.70 5.86
C ASP A 383 -28.87 53.09 5.35
N PRO A 384 -28.08 53.98 4.67
CA PRO A 384 -27.31 53.58 3.48
C PRO A 384 -26.07 54.44 3.02
N VAL A 385 -25.31 53.90 2.05
CA VAL A 385 -24.40 54.54 1.04
C VAL A 385 -23.22 55.44 1.51
N ARG A 386 -21.97 55.07 1.14
CA ARG A 386 -21.11 55.77 0.12
C ARG A 386 -19.65 55.27 0.01
N ASP A 387 -19.39 54.52 -1.07
CA ASP A 387 -18.16 54.58 -1.88
C ASP A 387 -18.23 55.88 -2.77
N PRO A 388 -17.21 56.35 -3.55
CA PRO A 388 -15.95 55.71 -3.93
C PRO A 388 -14.68 56.61 -4.10
N ARG A 389 -13.60 56.03 -4.69
CA ARG A 389 -12.48 56.67 -5.46
C ARG A 389 -11.35 57.37 -4.67
N LEU A 390 -10.10 57.52 -5.16
CA LEU A 390 -9.41 57.17 -6.44
C LEU A 390 -7.86 57.10 -6.26
N LEU A 391 -7.17 56.33 -7.12
CA LEU A 391 -5.71 56.40 -7.49
C LEU A 391 -4.64 56.10 -6.41
N GLY A 392 -3.41 55.67 -6.75
CA GLY A 392 -2.92 55.20 -8.06
C GLY A 392 -1.52 55.70 -8.47
N GLN A 393 -0.44 55.07 -7.97
CA GLN A 393 0.97 55.13 -8.42
C GLN A 393 1.83 54.20 -7.54
N GLY A 394 3.00 53.67 -7.93
CA GLY A 394 3.61 53.63 -9.26
C GLY A 394 5.08 53.12 -9.26
N ARG A 395 5.40 52.18 -10.17
CA ARG A 395 6.75 51.71 -10.61
C ARG A 395 7.66 51.00 -9.59
N ALA A 396 8.68 50.33 -10.15
CA ALA A 396 9.80 49.66 -9.48
C ALA A 396 11.14 50.13 -10.08
N ALA A 397 12.24 49.94 -9.36
CA ALA A 397 13.62 50.09 -9.85
C ALA A 397 14.60 49.24 -9.01
N ASP A 398 15.74 48.88 -9.61
CA ASP A 398 16.74 47.93 -9.08
C ASP A 398 17.63 48.45 -7.94
N ALA A 399 18.27 47.50 -7.23
CA ALA A 399 19.56 47.72 -6.56
C ALA A 399 20.45 46.46 -6.62
N ARG A 400 21.74 46.63 -6.96
CA ARG A 400 22.83 45.63 -6.79
C ARG A 400 23.70 46.03 -5.58
N PRO A 401 24.48 45.10 -4.99
CA PRO A 401 25.92 44.93 -5.32
C PRO A 401 26.27 43.46 -5.66
N ALA A 402 27.23 43.08 -6.51
CA ALA A 402 28.66 43.40 -6.69
C ALA A 402 29.62 42.43 -5.92
N GLY A 403 30.57 41.79 -6.62
CA GLY A 403 31.53 40.81 -6.06
C GLY A 403 32.49 40.19 -7.10
N HIS A 404 33.66 39.69 -6.67
CA HIS A 404 34.83 39.32 -7.52
C HIS A 404 35.64 38.16 -6.89
N ARG A 405 36.50 37.38 -7.58
CA ARG A 405 36.88 37.26 -9.02
C ARG A 405 36.99 35.74 -9.39
N HIS A 406 38.00 35.04 -9.94
CA HIS A 406 39.33 35.26 -10.55
C HIS A 406 39.68 34.10 -11.53
N HIS A 407 40.22 34.44 -12.71
CA HIS A 407 41.12 33.63 -13.58
C HIS A 407 40.70 32.27 -14.21
N HIS A 408 41.57 31.82 -15.13
CA HIS A 408 41.31 30.95 -16.27
C HIS A 408 42.56 30.08 -16.55
N ARG A 409 42.37 28.78 -16.85
CA ARG A 409 43.20 27.94 -17.76
C ARG A 409 44.68 27.65 -17.36
N PRO A 410 45.39 26.73 -18.06
CA PRO A 410 44.95 25.39 -18.50
C PRO A 410 46.00 24.27 -18.24
N GLY A 411 45.62 23.01 -18.45
CA GLY A 411 46.54 21.86 -18.55
C GLY A 411 45.96 20.77 -19.46
N ALA A 412 46.81 19.98 -20.15
CA ALA A 412 46.36 19.06 -21.20
C ALA A 412 47.24 17.80 -21.33
N ARG A 413 46.70 16.78 -22.05
CA ARG A 413 47.25 15.42 -22.28
C ARG A 413 47.18 14.51 -21.02
N ALA A 414 47.06 13.19 -21.13
CA ALA A 414 47.01 12.29 -22.30
C ALA A 414 45.96 11.16 -22.12
N ARG A 415 45.68 10.40 -23.19
CA ARG A 415 45.14 9.02 -23.08
C ARG A 415 46.31 8.05 -22.84
N PRO A 416 46.05 6.84 -22.30
CA PRO A 416 45.92 5.71 -23.24
C PRO A 416 44.81 4.70 -22.91
N ASP A 417 44.36 4.04 -23.99
CA ASP A 417 43.92 2.65 -24.18
C ASP A 417 43.01 1.86 -23.22
N LYS A 418 42.23 0.99 -23.87
CA LYS A 418 41.41 -0.08 -23.29
C LYS A 418 42.22 -1.38 -23.21
N PRO A 419 41.80 -2.31 -22.35
CA PRO A 419 41.64 -3.70 -22.79
C PRO A 419 40.19 -4.02 -23.19
N ARG A 420 40.01 -5.00 -24.09
CA ARG A 420 38.74 -5.70 -24.26
C ARG A 420 38.70 -6.88 -23.28
N TRP A 421 37.58 -7.07 -22.59
CA TRP A 421 36.96 -8.37 -22.26
C TRP A 421 35.45 -8.14 -22.13
#